data_AF-A0A5C5SL84-F1
#
_entry.id   AF-A0A5C5SL84-F1
#
_cell.length_a   1.000
_cell.length_b   1.000
_cell.length_c   1.000
_cell.angle_alpha   90.00
_cell.angle_beta   90.00
_cell.angle_gamma   90.00
#
_symmetry.space_group_name_H-M   'P 1'
#
loop_
_entity.id
_entity.type
_entity.pdbx_description
1 polymer ?
#
loop_
_entity_poly.entity_id
_entity_poly.type
_entity_poly.pdbx_seq_one_letter_code
_entity_poly.pdbx_strand_id
1 'polypeptide(L)'
;MEKEIYIKKVAHDTQGELYQFLYLNPETGQEEAVDPFETGLFQEVTAPEPELLEIRSKRGADAKGYYRGEKFVVMRASKFAASTSPKCPKRYVKLREHLLLEGLLVPLGAQLLVMQDIEFESPMAAMGSAIGGWVRGPHDWKEVKKK
;
A
#
# COMPACT_ATOMS: atom_id res chain seq x y z
N MET A 1 1.96 -31.59 -29.35
CA MET A 1 2.74 -30.67 -30.20
C MET A 1 2.99 -29.43 -29.38
N GLU A 2 4.24 -29.17 -29.04
CA GLU A 2 4.62 -28.00 -28.24
C GLU A 2 4.44 -26.75 -29.10
N LYS A 3 3.52 -25.86 -28.68
CA LYS A 3 3.36 -24.54 -29.29
C LYS A 3 4.34 -23.61 -28.59
N GLU A 4 5.28 -23.03 -29.33
CA GLU A 4 6.25 -22.09 -28.79
C GLU A 4 5.66 -20.67 -28.76
N ILE A 5 5.83 -19.98 -27.63
CA ILE A 5 5.41 -18.59 -27.46
C ILE A 5 6.60 -17.67 -27.71
N TYR A 6 6.41 -16.69 -28.59
CA TYR A 6 7.40 -15.67 -28.93
C TYR A 6 6.90 -14.27 -28.58
N ILE A 7 7.84 -13.36 -28.31
CA ILE A 7 7.55 -11.95 -28.05
C ILE A 7 8.09 -11.12 -29.21
N LYS A 8 7.21 -10.37 -29.86
CA LYS A 8 7.54 -9.47 -30.96
C LYS A 8 7.42 -8.02 -30.51
N LYS A 9 8.48 -7.24 -30.77
CA LYS A 9 8.47 -5.80 -30.56
C LYS A 9 7.74 -5.11 -31.71
N VAL A 10 6.78 -4.26 -31.39
CA VAL A 10 5.93 -3.55 -32.36
C VAL A 10 5.99 -2.06 -32.07
N ALA A 11 6.26 -1.24 -33.09
CA ALA A 11 6.17 0.20 -32.98
C ALA A 11 4.70 0.64 -33.11
N HIS A 12 4.21 1.39 -32.13
CA HIS A 12 2.86 1.93 -32.10
C HIS A 12 2.91 3.45 -32.08
N ASP A 13 2.23 4.09 -33.02
CA ASP A 13 2.32 5.53 -33.28
C ASP A 13 2.02 6.40 -32.06
N THR A 14 1.15 5.95 -31.14
CA THR A 14 0.76 6.72 -29.94
C THR A 14 1.31 6.18 -28.63
N GLN A 15 1.77 4.92 -28.59
CA GLN A 15 2.15 4.24 -27.35
C GLN A 15 3.66 3.92 -27.32
N GLY A 16 4.38 4.24 -28.40
CA GLY A 16 5.80 3.95 -28.51
C GLY A 16 6.04 2.47 -28.78
N GLU A 17 6.89 1.83 -27.97
CA GLU A 17 7.28 0.44 -28.18
C GLU A 17 6.36 -0.49 -27.38
N LEU A 18 5.63 -1.35 -28.10
CA LEU A 18 4.78 -2.39 -27.53
C LEU A 18 5.37 -3.78 -27.76
N TYR A 19 4.93 -4.73 -26.95
CA TYR A 19 5.30 -6.14 -27.06
C TYR A 19 4.04 -6.97 -27.30
N GLN A 20 4.08 -7.83 -28.31
CA GLN A 20 2.99 -8.73 -28.66
C GLN A 20 3.44 -10.18 -28.46
N PHE A 21 2.60 -10.98 -27.82
CA PHE A 21 2.82 -12.42 -27.61
C PHE A 21 2.16 -13.20 -28.74
N LEU A 22 2.89 -14.18 -29.28
CA LEU A 22 2.48 -14.94 -30.46
C LEU A 22 2.74 -16.43 -30.25
N TYR A 23 1.78 -17.28 -30.62
CA TYR A 23 2.08 -18.68 -30.93
C TYR A 23 2.63 -18.78 -32.35
N LEU A 24 3.75 -19.51 -32.50
CA LEU A 24 4.28 -19.88 -33.81
C LEU A 24 3.94 -21.34 -34.10
N ASN A 25 3.28 -21.60 -35.24
CA ASN A 25 3.17 -22.96 -35.75
C ASN A 25 4.47 -23.34 -36.48
N PRO A 26 5.25 -24.31 -35.99
CA PRO A 26 6.55 -24.65 -36.57
C PRO A 26 6.43 -25.29 -37.96
N GLU A 27 5.30 -25.89 -38.31
CA GLU A 27 5.09 -26.56 -39.60
C GLU A 27 4.66 -25.59 -40.70
N THR A 28 3.86 -24.58 -40.35
CA THR A 28 3.30 -23.63 -41.33
C THR A 28 3.94 -22.25 -41.27
N GLY A 29 4.71 -21.94 -40.23
CA GLY A 29 5.28 -20.62 -39.97
C GLY A 29 4.23 -19.56 -39.60
N GLN A 30 2.99 -19.96 -39.32
CA GLN A 30 1.89 -19.04 -39.04
C GLN A 30 1.99 -18.49 -37.61
N GLU A 31 1.88 -17.17 -37.48
CA GLU A 31 1.85 -16.44 -36.20
C GLU A 31 0.39 -16.18 -35.78
N GLU A 32 0.04 -16.47 -34.53
CA GLU A 32 -1.27 -16.16 -33.94
C GLU A 32 -1.07 -15.36 -32.65
N ALA A 33 -1.69 -14.18 -32.55
CA ALA A 33 -1.60 -13.33 -31.36
C ALA A 33 -2.31 -13.97 -30.17
N VAL A 34 -1.68 -13.94 -29.01
CA VAL A 34 -2.23 -14.52 -27.79
C VAL A 34 -2.14 -13.60 -26.59
N ASP A 35 -3.08 -13.78 -25.69
CA ASP A 35 -3.04 -13.17 -24.37
C ASP A 35 -2.13 -14.01 -23.45
N PRO A 36 -1.03 -13.44 -22.92
CA PRO A 36 -0.13 -14.19 -22.07
C PRO A 36 -0.77 -14.70 -20.77
N PHE A 37 -1.88 -14.11 -20.30
CA PHE A 37 -2.62 -14.60 -19.13
C PHE A 37 -3.45 -15.85 -19.46
N GLU A 38 -4.08 -15.90 -20.63
CA GLU A 38 -4.82 -17.09 -21.10
C GLU A 38 -3.88 -18.26 -21.41
N THR A 39 -2.64 -17.98 -21.84
CA THR A 39 -1.63 -19.04 -22.08
C THR A 39 -1.04 -19.61 -20.79
N GLY A 40 -1.29 -19.00 -19.63
CA GLY A 40 -0.62 -19.34 -18.37
C GLY A 40 0.85 -18.91 -18.29
N LEU A 41 1.36 -18.17 -19.29
CA LEU A 41 2.70 -17.58 -19.28
C LEU A 41 2.83 -16.55 -18.15
N PHE A 42 1.77 -15.79 -17.91
CA PHE A 42 1.64 -14.93 -16.75
C PHE A 42 0.51 -15.40 -15.85
N GLN A 43 0.73 -15.22 -14.55
CA GLN A 43 -0.32 -15.34 -13.56
C GLN A 43 -0.80 -13.95 -13.20
N GLU A 44 -2.11 -13.76 -13.23
CA GLU A 44 -2.72 -12.60 -12.60
C GLU A 44 -2.44 -12.67 -11.09
N VAL A 45 -1.60 -11.77 -10.60
CA VAL A 45 -1.41 -11.60 -9.16
C VAL A 45 -2.65 -10.88 -8.63
N THR A 46 -3.72 -11.63 -8.40
CA THR A 46 -4.84 -11.20 -7.58
C THR A 46 -4.41 -11.28 -6.12
N ALA A 47 -3.48 -10.41 -5.73
CA ALA A 47 -3.23 -10.19 -4.32
C ALA A 47 -4.57 -9.74 -3.71
N PRO A 48 -5.12 -10.44 -2.72
CA PRO A 48 -6.36 -10.01 -2.10
C PRO A 48 -6.19 -8.57 -1.61
N GLU A 49 -7.17 -7.71 -1.90
CA GLU A 49 -7.16 -6.35 -1.35
C GLU A 49 -6.94 -6.46 0.16
N PRO A 50 -5.93 -5.79 0.72
CA PRO A 50 -5.60 -5.97 2.11
C PRO A 50 -6.75 -5.44 2.98
N GLU A 51 -7.05 -6.14 4.05
CA GLU A 51 -8.10 -5.74 4.98
C GLU A 51 -7.80 -4.35 5.54
N LEU A 52 -8.67 -3.40 5.23
CA LEU A 52 -8.46 -2.01 5.58
C LEU A 52 -9.03 -1.71 6.96
N LEU A 53 -8.18 -1.16 7.81
CA LEU A 53 -8.51 -0.75 9.15
C LEU A 53 -8.44 0.77 9.30
N GLU A 54 -9.28 1.34 10.15
CA GLU A 54 -9.31 2.75 10.49
C GLU A 54 -9.18 2.99 12.00
N ILE A 55 -8.65 4.15 12.34
CA ILE A 55 -8.68 4.66 13.71
C ILE A 55 -9.04 6.13 13.73
N ARG A 56 -9.88 6.48 14.70
CA ARG A 56 -10.19 7.87 15.04
C ARG A 56 -9.94 8.13 16.51
N SER A 57 -9.52 9.34 16.84
CA SER A 57 -9.35 9.76 18.23
C SER A 57 -9.94 11.13 18.50
N LYS A 58 -10.33 11.40 19.75
CA LYS A 58 -10.83 12.70 20.19
C LYS A 58 -9.84 13.86 20.00
N ARG A 59 -8.54 13.55 19.85
CA ARG A 59 -7.47 14.53 19.56
C ARG A 59 -7.27 14.79 18.07
N GLY A 60 -8.16 14.28 17.21
CA GLY A 60 -8.15 14.56 15.78
C GLY A 60 -7.28 13.60 14.96
N ALA A 61 -6.91 12.43 15.48
CA ALA A 61 -6.40 11.39 14.58
C ALA A 61 -7.55 10.82 13.74
N ASP A 62 -7.30 10.63 12.45
CA ASP A 62 -8.18 9.98 11.47
C ASP A 62 -7.27 9.32 10.42
N ALA A 63 -6.95 8.05 10.65
CA ALA A 63 -5.95 7.33 9.88
C ALA A 63 -6.48 5.98 9.40
N LYS A 64 -5.97 5.53 8.26
CA LYS A 64 -6.26 4.20 7.69
C LYS A 64 -4.96 3.43 7.51
N GLY A 65 -5.04 2.12 7.66
CA GLY A 65 -3.90 1.24 7.49
C GLY A 65 -4.27 -0.21 7.30
N TYR A 66 -3.29 -1.04 7.00
CA TYR A 66 -3.47 -2.45 6.70
C TYR A 66 -2.22 -3.25 7.05
N TYR A 67 -2.38 -4.57 7.18
CA TYR A 67 -1.25 -5.48 7.39
C TYR A 67 -0.54 -5.78 6.07
N ARG A 68 0.80 -5.73 6.10
CA ARG A 68 1.66 -6.20 5.02
C ARG A 68 2.66 -7.19 5.61
N GLY A 69 2.35 -8.48 5.51
CA GLY A 69 3.10 -9.51 6.23
C GLY A 69 3.05 -9.27 7.75
N GLU A 70 4.21 -9.18 8.39
CA GLU A 70 4.34 -8.90 9.83
C GLU A 70 4.26 -7.39 10.18
N LYS A 71 4.22 -6.52 9.16
CA LYS A 71 4.27 -5.07 9.30
C LYS A 71 2.87 -4.47 9.22
N PHE A 72 2.76 -3.22 9.67
CA PHE A 72 1.53 -2.44 9.55
C PHE A 72 1.79 -1.15 8.77
N VAL A 73 1.06 -0.93 7.70
CA VAL A 73 1.20 0.24 6.84
C VAL A 73 0.10 1.24 7.16
N VAL A 74 0.46 2.47 7.50
CA VAL A 74 -0.48 3.60 7.52
C VAL A 74 -0.44 4.29 6.18
N MET A 75 -1.60 4.48 5.57
CA MET A 75 -1.74 5.01 4.23
C MET A 75 -1.46 6.51 4.18
N ARG A 76 -0.90 6.96 3.05
CA ARG A 76 -0.85 8.37 2.66
C ARG A 76 -2.20 9.07 2.86
N ALA A 77 -2.15 10.35 3.18
CA ALA A 77 -3.28 11.22 3.47
C ALA A 77 -4.06 10.91 4.77
N SER A 78 -3.59 9.91 5.54
CA SER A 78 -4.00 9.75 6.94
C SER A 78 -3.60 10.98 7.77
N LYS A 79 -4.34 11.22 8.85
CA LYS A 79 -4.15 12.36 9.76
C LYS A 79 -3.82 11.88 11.15
N PHE A 80 -2.67 12.29 11.65
CA PHE A 80 -2.27 12.06 13.04
C PHE A 80 -2.72 13.24 13.90
N ALA A 81 -2.99 12.97 15.18
CA ALA A 81 -3.28 14.03 16.14
C ALA A 81 -2.07 14.98 16.24
N ALA A 82 -2.29 16.30 16.25
CA ALA A 82 -1.18 17.28 16.34
C ALA A 82 -0.41 17.19 17.65
N SER A 83 -1.06 16.83 18.76
CA SER A 83 -0.45 16.77 20.09
C SER A 83 -0.46 15.37 20.69
N THR A 84 0.38 15.19 21.70
CA THR A 84 0.45 13.97 22.51
C THR A 84 -0.17 14.20 23.88
N SER A 85 -0.77 13.17 24.48
CA SER A 85 -1.22 13.24 25.87
C SER A 85 -0.03 13.24 26.85
N PRO A 86 -0.20 13.76 28.08
CA PRO A 86 0.86 13.75 29.09
C PRO A 86 1.37 12.34 29.45
N LYS A 87 0.53 11.31 29.24
CA LYS A 87 0.87 9.90 29.49
C LYS A 87 1.27 9.14 28.23
N CYS A 88 1.51 9.83 27.11
CA CYS A 88 1.94 9.19 25.89
C CYS A 88 3.33 8.54 26.11
N PRO A 89 3.48 7.23 25.81
CA PRO A 89 4.78 6.58 25.90
C PRO A 89 5.86 7.27 25.07
N LYS A 90 7.04 7.51 25.67
CA LYS A 90 8.17 8.20 25.01
C LYS A 90 8.56 7.59 23.65
N ARG A 91 8.41 6.28 23.48
CA ARG A 91 8.70 5.59 22.21
C ARG A 91 7.85 6.12 21.04
N TYR A 92 6.57 6.47 21.28
CA TYR A 92 5.70 6.99 20.23
C TYR A 92 5.97 8.46 19.94
N VAL A 93 6.37 9.22 20.97
CA VAL A 93 6.84 10.60 20.79
C VAL A 93 8.08 10.62 19.89
N LYS A 94 9.09 9.81 20.21
CA LYS A 94 10.32 9.68 19.41
C LYS A 94 10.03 9.23 17.97
N LEU A 95 9.12 8.28 17.80
CA LEU A 95 8.72 7.82 16.46
C LEU A 95 8.08 8.94 15.64
N ARG A 96 7.20 9.75 16.25
CA ARG A 96 6.62 10.92 15.57
C ARG A 96 7.68 11.98 15.23
N GLU A 97 8.60 12.25 16.14
CA GLU A 97 9.70 13.19 15.89
C GLU A 97 10.56 12.74 14.72
N HIS A 98 10.89 11.46 14.65
CA HIS A 98 11.62 10.89 13.51
C HIS A 98 10.85 11.04 12.20
N LEU A 99 9.56 10.69 12.16
CA LEU A 99 8.72 10.84 10.97
C LEU A 99 8.54 12.30 10.53
N LEU A 100 8.52 13.26 11.48
CA LEU A 100 8.51 14.69 11.19
C LEU A 100 9.83 15.14 10.57
N LEU A 101 10.96 14.70 11.12
CA LEU A 101 12.30 15.03 10.60
C LEU A 101 12.52 14.47 9.19
N GLU A 102 11.95 13.31 8.88
CA GLU A 102 11.99 12.71 7.54
C GLU A 102 10.97 13.31 6.56
N GLY A 103 10.11 14.23 7.00
CA GLY A 103 9.07 14.83 6.15
C GLY A 103 7.91 13.89 5.82
N LEU A 104 7.84 12.72 6.47
CA LEU A 104 6.74 11.75 6.33
C LEU A 104 5.47 12.22 7.03
N LEU A 105 5.63 13.02 8.08
CA LEU A 105 4.56 13.78 8.72
C LEU A 105 4.80 15.28 8.50
N VAL A 106 3.75 16.01 8.13
CA VAL A 106 3.80 17.47 7.97
C VAL A 106 2.68 18.12 8.78
N PRO A 107 2.94 19.18 9.55
CA PRO A 107 1.89 19.93 10.22
C PRO A 107 0.83 20.48 9.24
N LEU A 108 -0.45 20.18 9.48
CA LEU A 108 -1.59 20.69 8.74
C LEU A 108 -2.67 21.12 9.72
N GLY A 109 -2.66 22.41 10.08
CA GLY A 109 -3.59 22.97 11.07
C GLY A 109 -3.48 22.24 12.41
N ALA A 110 -4.57 21.64 12.87
CA ALA A 110 -4.65 20.90 14.14
C ALA A 110 -4.29 19.40 14.02
N GLN A 111 -3.66 18.99 12.91
CA GLN A 111 -3.29 17.60 12.61
C GLN A 111 -1.88 17.53 12.03
N LEU A 112 -1.32 16.32 11.93
CA LEU A 112 -0.16 16.03 11.09
C LEU A 112 -0.62 15.17 9.90
N LEU A 113 -0.33 15.61 8.68
CA LEU A 113 -0.66 14.89 7.46
C LEU A 113 0.44 13.87 7.13
N VAL A 114 0.02 12.64 6.85
CA VAL A 114 0.88 11.56 6.36
C VAL A 114 1.13 11.76 4.86
N MET A 115 2.39 12.00 4.47
CA MET A 115 2.75 12.40 3.10
C MET A 115 2.91 11.22 2.13
N GLN A 116 3.25 10.05 2.65
CA GLN A 116 3.36 8.79 1.92
C GLN A 116 3.01 7.62 2.84
N ASP A 117 2.86 6.41 2.29
CA ASP A 117 2.65 5.22 3.11
C ASP A 117 3.82 5.03 4.10
N ILE A 118 3.50 4.81 5.38
CA ILE A 118 4.49 4.63 6.44
C ILE A 118 4.36 3.21 6.96
N GLU A 119 5.45 2.46 6.90
CA GLU A 119 5.54 1.12 7.48
C GLU A 119 5.94 1.19 8.96
N PHE A 120 5.22 0.44 9.78
CA PHE A 120 5.47 0.30 11.21
C PHE A 120 5.75 -1.16 11.55
N GLU A 121 6.62 -1.37 12.52
CA GLU A 121 6.91 -2.68 13.11
C GLU A 121 5.69 -3.37 13.73
N SER A 122 4.64 -2.60 14.06
CA SER A 122 3.39 -3.17 14.57
C SER A 122 2.22 -2.20 14.43
N PRO A 123 0.98 -2.71 14.40
CA PRO A 123 -0.24 -1.88 14.47
C PRO A 123 -0.29 -0.99 15.73
N MET A 124 0.31 -1.41 16.84
CA MET A 124 0.36 -0.63 18.08
C MET A 124 1.31 0.56 17.98
N ALA A 125 2.44 0.40 17.30
CA ALA A 125 3.37 1.49 17.03
C ALA A 125 2.74 2.55 16.10
N ALA A 126 2.07 2.09 15.03
CA ALA A 126 1.27 2.94 14.15
C ALA A 126 0.20 3.71 14.93
N MET A 127 -0.58 2.99 15.74
CA MET A 127 -1.66 3.56 16.54
C MET A 127 -1.18 4.62 17.54
N GLY A 128 -0.16 4.28 18.34
CA GLY A 128 0.37 5.16 19.37
C GLY A 128 0.93 6.46 18.79
N SER A 129 1.56 6.37 17.63
CA SER A 129 2.05 7.51 16.87
C SER A 129 0.89 8.35 16.31
N ALA A 130 -0.10 7.70 15.72
CA ALA A 130 -1.28 8.34 15.14
C ALA A 130 -2.09 9.13 16.17
N ILE A 131 -2.43 8.51 17.29
CA ILE A 131 -3.29 9.14 18.31
C ILE A 131 -2.51 10.00 19.31
N GLY A 132 -1.18 9.89 19.35
CA GLY A 132 -0.34 10.57 20.34
C GLY A 132 -0.70 10.18 21.77
N GLY A 133 -0.86 8.89 22.07
CA GLY A 133 -1.40 8.45 23.35
C GLY A 133 -1.06 7.02 23.72
N TRP A 134 -1.58 6.58 24.86
CA TRP A 134 -1.45 5.19 25.31
C TRP A 134 -2.39 4.28 24.52
N VAL A 135 -1.93 3.05 24.25
CA VAL A 135 -2.61 2.06 23.39
C VAL A 135 -2.89 0.80 24.21
N ARG A 136 -4.12 0.28 24.13
CA ARG A 136 -4.56 -0.94 24.84
C ARG A 136 -4.32 -2.23 24.07
N GLY A 137 -4.24 -2.14 22.75
CA GLY A 137 -4.01 -3.27 21.86
C GLY A 137 -4.33 -2.91 20.41
N PRO A 138 -4.06 -3.81 19.45
CA PRO A 138 -4.34 -3.58 18.03
C PRO A 138 -5.84 -3.50 17.72
N HIS A 139 -6.71 -4.06 18.57
CA HIS A 139 -8.17 -4.11 18.38
C HIS A 139 -8.87 -2.74 18.29
N ASP A 140 -8.18 -1.65 18.60
CA ASP A 140 -8.71 -0.29 18.46
C ASP A 140 -8.66 0.20 17.00
N TRP A 141 -7.87 -0.44 16.15
CA TRP A 141 -8.05 -0.40 14.70
C TRP A 141 -9.35 -1.15 14.35
N LYS A 142 -10.26 -0.50 13.62
CA LYS A 142 -11.57 -1.05 13.26
C LYS A 142 -11.64 -1.30 11.77
N GLU A 143 -12.27 -2.40 11.37
CA GLU A 143 -12.58 -2.64 9.96
C GLU A 143 -13.32 -1.46 9.34
N VAL A 144 -12.85 -1.03 8.18
CA VAL A 144 -13.55 -0.02 7.39
C VAL A 144 -14.81 -0.67 6.82
N LYS A 145 -15.97 -0.33 7.37
CA LYS A 145 -17.25 -0.78 6.81
C LYS A 145 -17.40 -0.20 5.40
N LYS A 146 -17.38 -1.06 4.38
CA LYS A 146 -17.79 -0.70 3.02
C LYS A 146 -19.26 -0.26 3.09
N LYS A 147 -19.53 0.99 2.74
CA LYS A 147 -20.90 1.55 2.63
C LYS A 147 -21.45 1.29 1.24
#